data_AF-A0A5C6LMP7-F1
#
_entry.id   AF-A0A5C6LMP7-F1
#
_cell.length_a   1.000
_cell.length_b   1.000
_cell.length_c   1.000
_cell.angle_alpha   90.00
_cell.angle_beta   90.00
_cell.angle_gamma   90.00
#
_symmetry.space_group_name_H-M   'P 1'
#
loop_
_entity.id
_entity.type
_entity.pdbx_description
1 polymer ?
#
loop_
_entity_poly.entity_id
_entity_poly.type
_entity_poly.pdbx_seq_one_letter_code
_entity_poly.pdbx_strand_id
1 'polypeptide(L)'
;MENKQLYIPQTKGDDAAVALLQTMTVEQIRDDVPVLLEWLQDLNWPVAPAVNDYFVPYVNEIKDEIQAIFQTGDEGWKYNVLCLLGDAPYKLDEVLILSMQRMLSAPTPGEKEEEIDLLAADILQRQAALKYNG
;
A
#
# COMPACT_ATOMS: atom_id res chain seq x y z
N MET A 1 5.83 25.31 -16.85
CA MET A 1 5.58 25.30 -15.40
C MET A 1 4.59 24.19 -15.20
N GLU A 2 5.05 23.03 -14.75
CA GLU A 2 4.14 21.93 -14.43
C GLU A 2 3.16 22.41 -13.37
N ASN A 3 1.87 22.13 -13.56
CA ASN A 3 0.88 22.35 -12.52
C ASN A 3 1.26 21.45 -11.35
N LYS A 4 1.89 22.04 -10.33
CA LYS A 4 2.22 21.35 -9.10
C LYS A 4 0.90 20.87 -8.50
N GLN A 5 0.73 19.56 -8.45
CA GLN A 5 -0.42 19.00 -7.79
C GLN A 5 -0.28 19.19 -6.29
N LEU A 6 -1.17 19.99 -5.73
CA LEU A 6 -1.06 20.43 -4.34
C LEU A 6 -1.34 19.30 -3.33
N TYR A 7 -1.92 18.18 -3.78
CA TYR A 7 -2.22 17.03 -2.93
C TYR A 7 -1.08 16.01 -2.83
N ILE A 8 -0.02 16.16 -3.64
CA ILE A 8 1.17 15.32 -3.55
C ILE A 8 2.14 15.98 -2.56
N PRO A 9 2.48 15.31 -1.44
CA PRO A 9 3.45 15.84 -0.48
C PRO A 9 4.76 16.19 -1.17
N GLN A 10 5.43 17.23 -0.69
CA GLN A 10 6.70 17.71 -1.25
C GLN A 10 7.84 17.54 -0.26
N THR A 11 7.48 17.33 1.01
CA THR A 11 8.38 17.03 2.11
C THR A 11 7.68 16.03 3.02
N LYS A 12 8.45 15.32 3.83
CA LYS A 12 7.94 14.36 4.82
C LYS A 12 6.98 14.95 5.88
N GLY A 13 6.85 16.28 5.96
CA GLY A 13 5.96 16.99 6.88
C GLY A 13 5.01 17.95 6.17
N ASP A 14 4.63 17.66 4.92
CA ASP A 14 3.72 18.48 4.13
C ASP A 14 2.25 18.21 4.50
N ASP A 15 1.86 18.65 5.69
CA ASP A 15 0.51 18.45 6.24
C ASP A 15 -0.60 19.04 5.34
N ALA A 16 -0.28 20.13 4.62
CA ALA A 16 -1.23 20.78 3.72
C ALA A 16 -1.57 19.90 2.51
N ALA A 17 -0.58 19.20 1.96
CA ALA A 17 -0.80 18.30 0.84
C ALA A 17 -1.65 17.10 1.23
N VAL A 18 -1.34 16.44 2.36
CA VAL A 18 -2.14 15.30 2.83
C VAL A 18 -3.54 15.72 3.27
N ALA A 19 -3.72 16.93 3.83
CA ALA A 19 -5.06 17.44 4.13
C ALA A 19 -5.89 17.65 2.84
N LEU A 20 -5.26 18.07 1.75
CA LEU A 20 -5.93 18.20 0.46
C LEU A 20 -6.22 16.83 -0.17
N LEU A 21 -5.27 15.89 -0.10
CA LEU A 21 -5.43 14.51 -0.58
C LEU A 21 -6.69 13.86 0.01
N GLN A 22 -6.93 14.04 1.31
CA GLN A 22 -8.10 13.52 2.03
C GLN A 22 -9.46 14.06 1.52
N THR A 23 -9.46 15.07 0.67
CA THR A 23 -10.69 15.61 0.03
C THR A 23 -10.89 15.10 -1.40
N MET A 24 -9.93 14.35 -1.95
CA MET A 24 -9.95 13.85 -3.32
C MET A 24 -10.55 12.45 -3.42
N THR A 25 -11.27 12.17 -4.50
CA THR A 25 -11.62 10.79 -4.86
C THR A 25 -10.43 10.12 -5.57
N VAL A 26 -10.35 8.79 -5.48
CA VAL A 26 -9.25 8.04 -6.12
C VAL A 26 -9.25 8.19 -7.65
N GLU A 27 -10.41 8.46 -8.26
CA GLU A 27 -10.52 8.75 -9.69
C GLU A 27 -9.91 10.11 -10.07
N GLN A 28 -9.97 11.10 -9.17
CA GLN A 28 -9.39 12.43 -9.42
C GLN A 28 -7.87 12.40 -9.43
N ILE A 29 -7.26 11.46 -8.69
CA ILE A 29 -5.81 11.33 -8.49
C ILE A 29 -5.23 10.10 -9.20
N ARG A 30 -6.01 9.46 -10.08
CA ARG A 30 -5.72 8.13 -10.64
C ARG A 30 -4.33 8.02 -11.25
N ASP A 31 -3.91 9.06 -11.97
CA ASP A 31 -2.61 9.11 -12.66
C ASP A 31 -1.44 9.30 -11.69
N ASP A 32 -1.71 9.77 -10.47
CA ASP A 32 -0.71 10.12 -9.46
C ASP A 32 -0.59 9.08 -8.35
N VAL A 33 -1.43 8.04 -8.38
CA VAL A 33 -1.37 6.91 -7.44
C VAL A 33 0.06 6.35 -7.30
N PRO A 34 0.83 6.10 -8.39
CA PRO A 34 2.19 5.59 -8.24
C PRO A 34 3.09 6.51 -7.41
N VAL A 35 3.04 7.82 -7.66
CA VAL A 35 3.84 8.83 -6.96
C VAL A 35 3.39 8.98 -5.51
N LEU A 36 2.08 8.89 -5.25
CA LEU A 36 1.56 8.95 -3.89
C LEU A 36 1.96 7.71 -3.06
N LEU A 37 2.04 6.53 -3.68
CA LEU A 37 2.49 5.31 -2.99
C LEU A 37 3.99 5.36 -2.61
N GLU A 38 4.81 6.18 -3.26
CA GLU A 38 6.22 6.40 -2.85
C GLU A 38 6.31 7.01 -1.44
N TRP A 39 5.27 7.73 -0.99
CA TRP A 39 5.19 8.26 0.39
C TRP A 39 4.98 7.17 1.45
N LEU A 40 4.83 5.91 1.04
CA LEU A 40 4.80 4.74 1.91
C LEU A 40 6.14 3.96 1.90
N GLN A 41 7.19 4.46 1.24
CA GLN A 41 8.54 3.85 1.30
C GLN A 41 9.12 3.86 2.72
N ASP A 42 8.75 4.84 3.54
CA ASP A 42 9.16 4.94 4.94
C ASP A 42 7.98 5.41 5.81
N LEU A 43 7.35 4.46 6.52
CA LEU A 43 6.24 4.75 7.42
C LEU A 43 6.62 5.63 8.63
N ASN A 44 7.91 5.91 8.84
CA ASN A 44 8.35 6.90 9.84
C ASN A 44 8.21 8.35 9.35
N TRP A 45 7.92 8.58 8.07
CA TRP A 45 7.63 9.92 7.58
C TRP A 45 6.32 10.43 8.19
N PRO A 46 6.28 11.66 8.75
CA PRO A 46 5.07 12.21 9.37
C PRO A 46 3.82 12.19 8.48
N VAL A 47 3.99 12.33 7.16
CA VAL A 47 2.87 12.26 6.19
C VAL A 47 2.41 10.83 5.86
N ALA A 48 3.23 9.80 6.09
CA ALA A 48 2.94 8.44 5.66
C ALA A 48 1.65 7.86 6.26
N PRO A 49 1.33 8.05 7.57
CA PRO A 49 0.04 7.60 8.11
C PRO A 49 -1.17 8.20 7.39
N ALA A 50 -1.12 9.49 7.05
CA ALA A 50 -2.22 10.15 6.35
C ALA A 50 -2.37 9.66 4.90
N VAL A 51 -1.27 9.27 4.24
CA VAL A 51 -1.31 8.63 2.91
C VAL A 51 -1.81 7.19 3.01
N ASN A 52 -1.40 6.45 4.03
CA ASN A 52 -1.88 5.08 4.29
C ASN A 52 -3.40 5.09 4.48
N ASP A 53 -3.90 5.89 5.42
CA ASP A 53 -5.33 6.02 5.73
C ASP A 53 -6.16 6.40 4.50
N TYR A 54 -5.61 7.23 3.62
CA TYR A 54 -6.24 7.58 2.35
C TYR A 54 -6.43 6.37 1.44
N PHE A 55 -5.43 5.50 1.31
CA PHE A 55 -5.46 4.37 0.37
C PHE A 55 -6.13 3.11 0.90
N VAL A 56 -6.26 2.93 2.22
CA VAL A 56 -6.94 1.78 2.84
C VAL A 56 -8.28 1.44 2.17
N PRO A 57 -9.22 2.38 1.91
CA PRO A 57 -10.49 2.06 1.25
C PRO A 57 -10.36 1.69 -0.24
N TYR A 58 -9.22 1.93 -0.88
CA TYR A 58 -9.04 1.83 -2.34
C TYR A 58 -8.04 0.76 -2.78
N VAL A 59 -7.46 -0.06 -1.88
CA VAL A 59 -6.36 -0.98 -2.25
C VAL A 59 -6.72 -1.95 -3.38
N ASN A 60 -7.99 -2.35 -3.50
CA ASN A 60 -8.47 -3.18 -4.60
C ASN A 60 -8.55 -2.43 -5.94
N GLU A 61 -8.79 -1.12 -5.91
CA GLU A 61 -8.87 -0.25 -7.09
C GLU A 61 -7.47 0.16 -7.60
N ILE A 62 -6.47 0.15 -6.72
CA ILE A 62 -5.06 0.46 -7.04
C ILE A 62 -4.17 -0.80 -7.05
N LYS A 63 -4.77 -1.98 -7.22
CA LYS A 63 -4.08 -3.27 -7.10
C LYS A 63 -2.92 -3.44 -8.10
N ASP A 64 -3.02 -2.84 -9.28
CA ASP A 64 -1.99 -2.96 -10.31
C ASP A 64 -0.73 -2.18 -9.93
N GLU A 65 -0.88 -1.01 -9.31
CA GLU A 65 0.23 -0.23 -8.75
C GLU A 65 0.86 -0.92 -7.55
N ILE A 66 0.05 -1.50 -6.67
CA ILE A 66 0.55 -2.32 -5.55
C ILE A 66 1.34 -3.53 -6.07
N GLN A 67 0.84 -4.21 -7.12
CA GLN A 67 1.59 -5.29 -7.75
C GLN A 67 2.92 -4.81 -8.33
N ALA A 68 2.97 -3.63 -8.95
CA ALA A 68 4.20 -3.07 -9.46
C ALA A 68 5.25 -2.90 -8.34
N ILE A 69 4.84 -2.43 -7.16
CA ILE A 69 5.72 -2.31 -5.98
C ILE A 69 6.23 -3.68 -5.53
N PHE A 70 5.36 -4.70 -5.52
CA PHE A 70 5.75 -6.08 -5.19
C PHE A 70 6.73 -6.73 -6.16
N GLN A 71 6.96 -6.14 -7.34
CA GLN A 71 7.98 -6.58 -8.31
C GLN A 71 9.30 -5.79 -8.20
N THR A 72 9.36 -4.76 -7.36
CA THR A 72 10.61 -4.02 -7.12
C THR A 72 11.58 -4.83 -6.26
N GLY A 73 12.82 -4.35 -6.14
CA GLY A 73 13.79 -4.87 -5.16
C GLY A 73 13.78 -4.13 -3.83
N ASP A 74 12.81 -3.24 -3.61
CA ASP A 74 12.71 -2.46 -2.38
C ASP A 74 11.84 -3.23 -1.37
N GLU A 75 12.49 -4.09 -0.60
CA GLU A 75 11.80 -4.96 0.36
C GLU A 75 11.14 -4.16 1.48
N GLY A 76 11.76 -3.07 1.96
CA GLY A 76 11.16 -2.19 2.96
C GLY A 76 9.86 -1.55 2.45
N TRP A 77 9.83 -1.10 1.19
CA TRP A 77 8.61 -0.56 0.60
C TRP A 77 7.52 -1.63 0.43
N LYS A 78 7.89 -2.86 0.02
CA LYS A 78 6.93 -3.98 -0.03
C LYS A 78 6.33 -4.28 1.34
N TYR A 79 7.15 -4.32 2.39
CA TYR A 79 6.70 -4.52 3.76
C TYR A 79 5.68 -3.44 4.15
N ASN A 80 5.99 -2.18 3.91
CA ASN A 80 5.10 -1.07 4.25
C ASN A 80 3.77 -1.11 3.47
N VAL A 81 3.81 -1.50 2.19
CA VAL A 81 2.58 -1.70 1.39
C VAL A 81 1.79 -2.93 1.87
N LEU A 82 2.44 -3.96 2.42
CA LEU A 82 1.72 -5.05 3.09
C LEU A 82 1.03 -4.58 4.38
N CYS A 83 1.61 -3.65 5.14
CA CYS A 83 0.92 -3.02 6.26
C CYS A 83 -0.37 -2.32 5.81
N LEU A 84 -0.32 -1.54 4.72
CA LEU A 84 -1.49 -0.93 4.08
C LEU A 84 -2.58 -1.98 3.75
N LEU A 85 -2.19 -3.10 3.13
CA LEU A 85 -3.13 -4.20 2.83
C LEU A 85 -3.69 -4.84 4.11
N GLY A 86 -2.88 -4.92 5.17
CA GLY A 86 -3.27 -5.43 6.47
C GLY A 86 -4.29 -4.56 7.18
N ASP A 87 -4.33 -3.26 6.91
CA ASP A 87 -5.29 -2.33 7.50
C ASP A 87 -6.67 -2.38 6.83
N ALA A 88 -6.79 -2.98 5.64
CA ALA A 88 -8.05 -3.11 4.93
C ALA A 88 -9.04 -4.03 5.68
N PRO A 89 -10.19 -3.53 6.16
CA PRO A 89 -11.15 -4.32 6.94
C PRO A 89 -12.08 -5.18 6.07
N TYR A 90 -11.77 -5.29 4.77
CA TYR A 90 -12.60 -5.95 3.77
C TYR A 90 -11.79 -6.96 2.97
N LYS A 91 -12.48 -7.70 2.10
CA LYS A 91 -11.87 -8.74 1.27
C LYS A 91 -10.99 -8.11 0.19
N LEU A 92 -9.72 -8.49 0.17
CA LEU A 92 -8.77 -8.08 -0.85
C LEU A 92 -9.04 -8.79 -2.19
N ASP A 93 -8.68 -8.12 -3.27
CA ASP A 93 -8.72 -8.65 -4.63
C ASP A 93 -7.82 -9.89 -4.73
N GLU A 94 -8.25 -10.87 -5.54
CA GLU A 94 -7.55 -12.14 -5.73
C GLU A 94 -6.10 -11.94 -6.18
N VAL A 95 -5.84 -10.92 -7.00
CA VAL A 95 -4.51 -10.56 -7.49
C VAL A 95 -3.53 -10.24 -6.33
N LEU A 96 -4.01 -9.54 -5.31
CA LEU A 96 -3.23 -9.20 -4.11
C LEU A 96 -3.02 -10.45 -3.24
N ILE A 97 -4.06 -11.26 -3.07
CA ILE A 97 -3.98 -12.55 -2.36
C ILE A 97 -2.93 -13.47 -2.98
N LEU A 98 -2.93 -13.63 -4.31
CA LEU A 98 -1.96 -14.46 -5.03
C LEU A 98 -0.53 -13.92 -4.87
N SER A 99 -0.36 -12.60 -4.83
CA SER A 99 0.95 -11.97 -4.61
C SER A 99 1.52 -12.33 -3.23
N MET A 100 0.69 -12.24 -2.18
CA MET A 100 1.08 -12.66 -0.83
C MET A 100 1.32 -14.17 -0.73
N GLN A 101 0.52 -15.00 -1.41
CA GLN A 101 0.75 -16.45 -1.45
C GLN A 101 2.08 -16.80 -2.11
N ARG A 102 2.50 -16.06 -3.14
CA ARG A 102 3.84 -16.20 -3.75
C ARG A 102 4.93 -15.86 -2.74
N MET A 103 4.81 -14.71 -2.06
CA MET A 103 5.78 -14.30 -1.03
C MET A 103 5.88 -15.32 0.11
N LEU A 104 4.76 -15.94 0.51
CA LEU A 104 4.76 -16.97 1.54
C LEU A 104 5.38 -18.30 1.06
N SER A 105 5.06 -18.74 -0.16
CA SER A 105 5.44 -20.07 -0.66
C SER A 105 6.87 -20.12 -1.21
N ALA A 106 7.37 -19.01 -1.76
CA ALA A 106 8.69 -18.92 -2.35
C ALA A 106 9.27 -17.50 -2.16
N PRO A 107 9.49 -17.06 -0.92
CA PRO A 107 10.08 -15.74 -0.66
C PRO A 107 11.49 -15.65 -1.21
N THR A 108 11.84 -14.47 -1.73
CA THR A 108 13.23 -14.13 -2.02
C THR A 108 14.05 -14.03 -0.72
N PRO A 109 15.39 -14.05 -0.78
CA PRO A 109 16.21 -13.83 0.40
C PRO A 109 15.93 -12.48 1.10
N GLY A 110 15.72 -11.40 0.33
CA GLY A 110 15.40 -10.09 0.88
C GLY A 110 14.01 -10.05 1.52
N GLU A 111 13.02 -10.70 0.90
CA GLU A 111 11.68 -10.85 1.49
C GLU A 111 11.73 -11.62 2.82
N LYS A 112 12.59 -12.63 2.95
CA LYS A 112 12.80 -13.32 4.24
C LYS A 112 13.50 -12.45 5.28
N GLU A 113 14.47 -11.64 4.86
CA GLU A 113 15.24 -10.78 5.78
C GLU A 113 14.35 -9.70 6.39
N GLU A 114 13.44 -9.12 5.60
CA GLU A 114 12.43 -8.15 6.04
C GLU A 114 11.14 -8.81 6.60
N GLU A 115 11.13 -10.13 6.81
CA GLU A 115 9.98 -10.87 7.36
C GLU A 115 8.66 -10.69 6.58
N ILE A 116 8.75 -10.39 5.28
CA ILE A 116 7.61 -10.19 4.38
C ILE A 116 6.74 -11.44 4.27
N ASP A 117 7.36 -12.62 4.26
CA ASP A 117 6.64 -13.90 4.23
C ASP A 117 5.78 -14.11 5.48
N LEU A 118 6.28 -13.71 6.65
CA LEU A 118 5.54 -13.79 7.92
C LEU A 118 4.35 -12.82 7.94
N LEU A 119 4.57 -11.56 7.53
CA LEU A 119 3.49 -10.57 7.44
C LEU A 119 2.42 -10.98 6.41
N ALA A 120 2.84 -11.49 5.25
CA ALA A 120 1.93 -12.02 4.24
C ALA A 120 1.09 -13.20 4.79
N ALA A 121 1.69 -14.09 5.59
CA ALA A 121 0.97 -15.20 6.22
C ALA A 121 -0.13 -14.71 7.19
N ASP A 122 0.18 -13.72 8.03
CA ASP A 122 -0.79 -13.13 8.97
C ASP A 122 -1.97 -12.51 8.22
N ILE A 123 -1.69 -11.69 7.21
CA ILE A 123 -2.73 -11.03 6.41
C ILE A 123 -3.61 -12.08 5.71
N LEU A 124 -3.00 -13.11 5.11
CA LEU A 124 -3.74 -14.19 4.46
C LEU A 124 -4.65 -14.96 5.44
N GLN A 125 -4.19 -15.19 6.67
CA GLN A 125 -5.00 -15.83 7.71
C GLN A 125 -6.23 -14.97 8.05
N ARG A 126 -6.05 -13.65 8.22
CA ARG A 126 -7.16 -12.71 8.48
C ARG A 126 -8.13 -12.65 7.29
N GLN A 127 -7.62 -12.62 6.06
CA GLN A 127 -8.43 -12.63 4.84
C GLN A 127 -9.22 -13.94 4.68
N ALA A 128 -8.65 -15.07 5.07
CA ALA A 128 -9.36 -16.34 5.10
C ALA A 128 -10.53 -16.31 6.10
N ALA A 129 -10.35 -15.70 7.28
CA ALA A 129 -11.42 -15.58 8.27
C ALA A 129 -12.59 -14.70 7.78
N LEU A 130 -12.32 -13.65 6.98
CA LEU A 130 -13.37 -12.83 6.37
C LEU A 130 -14.26 -13.62 5.40
N LYS A 131 -13.72 -14.64 4.73
CA LYS A 131 -14.47 -15.49 3.78
C LYS A 131 -15.59 -16.31 4.45
N TYR A 132 -15.48 -16.59 5.74
CA TYR A 132 -16.41 -17.45 6.48
C TYR A 132 -17.51 -16.68 7.24
N ASN A 133 -17.46 -15.34 7.23
CA ASN A 133 -18.37 -14.48 7.99
C ASN A 133 -19.36 -13.69 7.11
N GLY A 134 -19.48 -14.03 5.82
CA GLY A 134 -20.35 -13.36 4.84
C GLY A 134 -21.34 -14.29 4.15
#